data_AF-A0A969SGQ6-F1
#
_entry.id   AF-A0A969SGQ6-F1
#
_cell.length_a   1.000
_cell.length_b   1.000
_cell.length_c   1.000
_cell.angle_alpha   90.00
_cell.angle_beta   90.00
_cell.angle_gamma   90.00
#
_symmetry.space_group_name_H-M   'P 1'
#
loop_
_entity.id
_entity.type
_entity.pdbx_description
1 polymer ?
#
loop_
_entity_poly.entity_id
_entity_poly.type
_entity_poly.pdbx_seq_one_letter_code
_entity_poly.pdbx_strand_id
1 'polypeptide(L)'
;TDAQGYKLAQAVIRNPDGSTTIDTKAARADGSLANETITVTSADGTTRTVSVDVDGVIDRIRTAVTSTEADGTVGEIVANYRGASLVSAYLLDRTVTTTTWDVGGKTVSIERDTDGDGLFDQTETQVTSDPGP
;
A
#
# COMPACT_ATOMS: atom_id res chain seq x y z
N THR A 1 2.24 -2.66 -25.88
CA THR A 1 3.26 -3.49 -25.22
C THR A 1 4.05 -2.58 -24.31
N ASP A 2 4.36 -3.01 -23.09
CA ASP A 2 5.19 -2.23 -22.16
C ASP A 2 6.67 -2.23 -22.58
N ALA A 3 7.53 -1.58 -21.78
CA ALA A 3 8.96 -1.49 -22.04
C ALA A 3 9.68 -2.86 -22.05
N GLN A 4 9.04 -3.88 -21.49
CA GLN A 4 9.53 -5.26 -21.39
C GLN A 4 8.94 -6.16 -22.49
N GLY A 5 8.06 -5.63 -23.35
CA GLY A 5 7.43 -6.36 -24.45
C GLY A 5 6.18 -7.15 -24.06
N TYR A 6 5.64 -6.94 -22.85
CA TYR A 6 4.40 -7.59 -22.43
C TYR A 6 3.16 -6.87 -22.97
N LYS A 7 2.14 -7.63 -23.33
CA LYS A 7 0.82 -7.11 -23.66
C LYS A 7 0.03 -6.92 -22.36
N LEU A 8 -0.26 -5.67 -22.03
CA LEU A 8 -1.06 -5.34 -20.85
C LEU A 8 -2.56 -5.37 -21.19
N ALA A 9 -3.34 -6.01 -20.33
CA ALA A 9 -4.79 -5.92 -20.29
C ALA A 9 -5.20 -5.39 -18.91
N GLN A 10 -6.15 -4.46 -18.88
CA GLN A 10 -6.66 -3.87 -17.65
C GLN A 10 -8.18 -3.98 -17.60
N ALA A 11 -8.69 -4.38 -16.44
CA ALA A 11 -10.10 -4.33 -16.09
C ALA A 11 -10.30 -3.43 -14.87
N VAL A 12 -11.37 -2.64 -14.89
CA VAL A 12 -11.79 -1.80 -13.76
C VAL A 12 -13.20 -2.20 -13.37
N ILE A 13 -13.37 -2.57 -12.10
CA ILE A 13 -14.62 -3.06 -11.53
C ILE A 13 -15.03 -2.13 -10.40
N ARG A 14 -16.29 -1.68 -10.43
CA ARG A 14 -16.92 -0.95 -9.33
C ARG A 14 -17.79 -1.94 -8.57
N ASN A 15 -17.41 -2.23 -7.33
CA ASN A 15 -18.05 -3.27 -6.53
C ASN A 15 -19.33 -2.74 -5.86
N PRO A 16 -20.29 -3.61 -5.50
CA PRO A 16 -21.53 -3.20 -4.83
C PRO A 16 -21.32 -2.52 -3.47
N ASP A 17 -20.21 -2.81 -2.78
CA ASP A 17 -19.81 -2.18 -1.52
C ASP A 17 -19.19 -0.77 -1.71
N GLY A 18 -19.10 -0.29 -2.96
CA GLY A 18 -18.52 1.00 -3.32
C GLY A 18 -17.02 0.97 -3.57
N SER A 19 -16.33 -0.12 -3.23
CA SER A 19 -14.90 -0.27 -3.53
C SER A 19 -14.65 -0.38 -5.04
N THR A 20 -13.40 -0.13 -5.45
CA THR A 20 -12.96 -0.27 -6.84
C THR A 20 -11.83 -1.30 -6.94
N THR A 21 -11.97 -2.25 -7.85
CA THR A 21 -10.91 -3.21 -8.20
C THR A 21 -10.33 -2.88 -9.56
N ILE A 22 -9.00 -2.78 -9.65
CA ILE A 22 -8.25 -2.68 -10.90
C ILE A 22 -7.42 -3.94 -11.03
N ASP A 23 -7.72 -4.77 -12.02
CA ASP A 23 -6.96 -5.96 -12.37
C ASP A 23 -6.13 -5.66 -13.63
N THR A 24 -4.81 -5.78 -13.52
CA THR A 24 -3.88 -5.60 -14.63
C THR A 24 -3.08 -6.88 -14.86
N LYS A 25 -3.22 -7.46 -16.05
CA LYS A 25 -2.52 -8.66 -16.48
C LYS A 25 -1.47 -8.30 -17.53
N ALA A 26 -0.23 -8.76 -17.37
CA ALA A 26 0.79 -8.68 -18.41
C ALA A 26 1.03 -10.05 -19.02
N ALA A 27 0.75 -10.18 -20.32
CA ALA A 27 0.98 -11.41 -21.06
C ALA A 27 2.28 -11.34 -21.87
N ARG A 28 3.00 -12.47 -21.94
CA ARG A 28 4.13 -12.69 -22.84
C ARG A 28 3.68 -12.68 -24.30
N ALA A 29 4.65 -12.59 -25.22
CA ALA A 29 4.36 -12.62 -26.66
C ALA A 29 3.67 -13.92 -27.10
N ASP A 30 3.95 -15.04 -26.42
CA ASP A 30 3.33 -16.35 -26.64
C ASP A 30 1.91 -16.48 -26.06
N GLY A 31 1.41 -15.45 -25.38
CA GLY A 31 0.09 -15.42 -24.75
C GLY A 31 0.02 -15.94 -23.32
N SER A 32 1.11 -16.50 -22.77
CA SER A 32 1.16 -16.89 -21.35
C SER A 32 1.15 -15.68 -20.42
N LEU A 33 0.53 -15.82 -19.24
CA LEU A 33 0.55 -14.77 -18.22
C LEU A 33 1.95 -14.67 -17.61
N ALA A 34 2.51 -13.47 -17.60
CA ALA A 34 3.80 -13.17 -16.99
C ALA A 34 3.63 -12.71 -15.54
N ASN A 35 2.69 -11.81 -15.32
CA ASN A 35 2.25 -11.41 -13.99
C ASN A 35 0.84 -10.82 -14.03
N GLU A 36 0.21 -10.80 -12.86
CA GLU A 36 -1.05 -10.15 -12.58
C GLU A 36 -0.88 -9.24 -11.36
N THR A 37 -1.50 -8.07 -11.42
CA THR A 37 -1.53 -7.11 -10.32
C THR A 37 -2.96 -6.67 -10.10
N ILE A 38 -3.48 -6.98 -8.91
CA ILE A 38 -4.84 -6.66 -8.50
C ILE A 38 -4.76 -5.57 -7.44
N THR A 39 -5.36 -4.42 -7.71
CA THR A 39 -5.49 -3.31 -6.75
C THR A 39 -6.94 -3.18 -6.33
N VAL A 40 -7.22 -3.25 -5.03
CA VAL A 40 -8.53 -2.92 -4.46
C VAL A 40 -8.38 -1.62 -3.67
N THR A 41 -9.27 -0.66 -3.91
CA THR A 41 -9.38 0.59 -3.14
C THR A 41 -10.75 0.64 -2.50
N SER A 42 -10.83 0.87 -1.18
CA SER A 42 -12.07 0.95 -0.43
C SER A 42 -12.95 2.12 -0.91
N ALA A 43 -14.25 2.05 -0.60
CA ALA A 43 -15.21 3.06 -1.04
C ALA A 43 -14.90 4.48 -0.52
N ASP A 44 -14.34 4.58 0.69
CA ASP A 44 -13.89 5.80 1.33
C ASP A 44 -12.47 6.23 0.92
N GLY A 45 -11.77 5.41 0.12
CA GLY A 45 -10.41 5.67 -0.36
C GLY A 45 -9.31 5.56 0.69
N THR A 46 -9.65 5.17 1.92
CA THR A 46 -8.69 5.10 3.04
C THR A 46 -7.82 3.85 3.01
N THR A 47 -8.29 2.78 2.38
CA THR A 47 -7.61 1.50 2.32
C THR A 47 -7.32 1.12 0.88
N ARG A 48 -6.07 0.75 0.62
CA ARG A 48 -5.64 0.20 -0.66
C ARG A 48 -4.88 -1.10 -0.43
N THR A 49 -5.29 -2.14 -1.14
CA THR A 49 -4.61 -3.45 -1.15
C THR A 49 -4.13 -3.73 -2.56
N VAL A 50 -2.85 -4.07 -2.71
CA VAL A 50 -2.23 -4.45 -3.97
C VAL A 50 -1.70 -5.87 -3.84
N SER A 51 -2.20 -6.78 -4.66
CA SER A 51 -1.75 -8.17 -4.76
C SER A 51 -0.98 -8.36 -6.06
N VAL A 52 0.13 -9.09 -6.01
CA VAL A 52 0.95 -9.44 -7.17
C VAL A 52 1.07 -10.95 -7.26
N ASP A 53 0.86 -11.48 -8.46
CA ASP A 53 0.97 -12.89 -8.84
C ASP A 53 1.91 -13.00 -10.05
N VAL A 54 2.88 -13.91 -10.00
CA VAL A 54 3.77 -14.21 -11.14
C VAL A 54 3.72 -15.68 -11.61
N ASP A 55 2.97 -16.54 -10.93
CA ASP A 55 2.99 -18.00 -11.16
C ASP A 55 1.61 -18.69 -11.16
N GLY A 56 0.52 -17.92 -11.08
CA GLY A 56 -0.86 -18.37 -11.00
C GLY A 56 -1.44 -18.36 -9.58
N VAL A 57 -0.66 -17.91 -8.58
CA VAL A 57 -1.09 -17.67 -7.21
C VAL A 57 -0.52 -16.34 -6.73
N ILE A 58 -1.26 -15.61 -5.87
CA ILE A 58 -0.74 -14.38 -5.26
C ILE A 58 0.54 -14.69 -4.45
N ASP A 59 1.62 -13.98 -4.76
CA ASP A 59 2.91 -14.10 -4.09
C ASP A 59 3.10 -13.06 -2.99
N ARG A 60 2.62 -11.85 -3.26
CA ARG A 60 2.86 -10.67 -2.43
C ARG A 60 1.60 -9.83 -2.31
N ILE A 61 1.42 -9.30 -1.12
CA ILE A 61 0.33 -8.37 -0.82
C ILE A 61 0.94 -7.13 -0.18
N ARG A 62 0.53 -5.94 -0.60
CA ARG A 62 0.84 -4.67 0.04
C ARG A 62 -0.45 -4.01 0.46
N THR A 63 -0.53 -3.55 1.71
CA THR A 63 -1.63 -2.73 2.20
C THR A 63 -1.13 -1.31 2.47
N ALA A 64 -1.99 -0.34 2.24
CA ALA A 64 -1.84 1.03 2.69
C ALA A 64 -3.17 1.46 3.31
N VAL A 65 -3.14 1.90 4.56
CA VAL A 65 -4.30 2.36 5.31
C VAL A 65 -4.02 3.77 5.82
N THR A 66 -4.91 4.70 5.52
CA THR A 66 -4.84 6.08 6.00
C THR A 66 -6.00 6.35 6.95
N SER A 67 -5.73 6.94 8.11
CA SER A 67 -6.75 7.44 9.03
C SER A 67 -6.57 8.94 9.26
N THR A 68 -7.66 9.60 9.62
CA THR A 68 -7.62 10.99 10.09
C THR A 68 -8.46 11.09 11.34
N GLU A 69 -7.82 11.48 12.43
CA GLU A 69 -8.45 11.62 13.74
C GLU A 69 -9.17 12.98 13.85
N ALA A 70 -10.03 13.13 14.85
CA ALA A 70 -10.82 14.35 15.04
C ALA A 70 -9.97 15.60 15.34
N ASP A 71 -8.76 15.43 15.87
CA ASP A 71 -7.81 16.51 16.12
C ASP A 71 -7.00 16.90 14.87
N GLY A 72 -7.25 16.25 13.72
CA GLY A 72 -6.55 16.47 12.46
C GLY A 72 -5.27 15.64 12.31
N THR A 73 -4.90 14.81 13.28
CA THR A 73 -3.79 13.86 13.14
C THR A 73 -4.06 12.89 12.00
N VAL A 74 -3.09 12.72 11.11
CA VAL A 74 -3.18 11.77 9.99
C VAL A 74 -2.22 10.61 10.22
N GLY A 75 -2.76 9.40 10.26
CA GLY A 75 -1.98 8.16 10.29
C GLY A 75 -1.93 7.50 8.93
N GLU A 76 -0.78 6.94 8.54
CA GLU A 76 -0.62 6.06 7.40
C GLU A 76 0.14 4.80 7.82
N ILE A 77 -0.43 3.63 7.54
CA ILE A 77 0.23 2.34 7.74
C ILE A 77 0.40 1.68 6.39
N VAL A 78 1.65 1.42 6.02
CA VAL A 78 1.99 0.62 4.83
C VAL A 78 2.64 -0.68 5.29
N ALA A 79 2.12 -1.82 4.86
CA ALA A 79 2.70 -3.12 5.17
C ALA A 79 2.86 -3.97 3.92
N ASN A 80 3.97 -4.71 3.83
CA ASN A 80 4.25 -5.65 2.75
C ASN A 80 4.28 -7.07 3.30
N TYR A 81 3.70 -8.00 2.55
CA TYR A 81 3.54 -9.39 2.95
C TYR A 81 4.00 -10.34 1.84
N ARG A 82 4.42 -11.55 2.24
CA ARG A 82 4.55 -12.71 1.35
C ARG A 82 3.48 -13.75 1.66
N GLY A 83 2.81 -14.23 0.63
CA GLY A 83 1.80 -15.26 0.72
C GLY A 83 0.52 -14.89 -0.02
N ALA A 84 -0.30 -15.90 -0.26
CA ALA A 84 -1.48 -15.80 -1.12
C ALA A 84 -2.68 -15.08 -0.49
N SER A 85 -2.69 -14.91 0.84
CA SER A 85 -3.78 -14.27 1.58
C SER A 85 -3.25 -13.65 2.86
N LEU A 86 -3.77 -12.48 3.22
CA LEU A 86 -3.40 -11.77 4.46
C LEU A 86 -3.59 -12.61 5.74
N VAL A 87 -4.49 -13.60 5.72
CA VAL A 87 -4.75 -14.47 6.89
C VAL A 87 -3.53 -15.35 7.23
N SER A 88 -2.75 -15.75 6.24
CA SER A 88 -1.63 -16.69 6.39
C SER A 88 -0.31 -16.12 5.89
N ALA A 89 -0.29 -14.85 5.48
CA ALA A 89 0.89 -14.23 4.91
C ALA A 89 1.89 -13.84 6.01
N TYR A 90 3.16 -13.93 5.66
CA TYR A 90 4.27 -13.46 6.48
C TYR A 90 4.47 -11.95 6.25
N LEU A 91 4.52 -11.16 7.32
CA LEU A 91 4.86 -9.73 7.25
C LEU A 91 6.34 -9.60 6.89
N LEU A 92 6.67 -8.82 5.86
CA LEU A 92 8.05 -8.53 5.48
C LEU A 92 8.58 -7.27 6.12
N ASP A 93 7.74 -6.24 6.10
CA ASP A 93 8.05 -4.92 6.61
C ASP A 93 6.75 -4.14 6.82
N ARG A 94 6.80 -3.17 7.72
CA ARG A 94 5.72 -2.23 7.98
C ARG A 94 6.28 -0.86 8.32
N THR A 95 5.72 0.16 7.70
CA THR A 95 5.99 1.57 8.04
C THR A 95 4.72 2.20 8.57
N VAL A 96 4.81 2.85 9.74
CA VAL A 96 3.77 3.69 10.31
C VAL A 96 4.23 5.14 10.26
N THR A 97 3.46 6.00 9.62
CA THR A 97 3.71 7.44 9.54
C THR A 97 2.58 8.18 10.21
N THR A 98 2.91 9.01 11.20
CA THR A 98 1.95 9.88 11.89
C THR A 98 2.32 11.33 11.61
N THR A 99 1.39 12.09 11.06
CA THR A 99 1.55 13.52 10.80
C THR A 99 0.61 14.32 11.69
N THR A 100 1.17 15.30 12.40
CA THR A 100 0.42 16.23 13.24
C THR A 100 0.73 17.67 12.84
N TRP A 101 -0.18 18.57 13.21
CA TRP A 101 -0.07 20.00 13.00
C TRP A 101 -0.37 20.73 14.31
N ASP A 102 0.51 21.65 14.68
CA ASP A 102 0.31 22.55 15.81
C ASP A 102 0.65 23.99 15.41
N VAL A 103 0.58 24.92 16.37
CA VAL A 103 0.94 26.33 16.16
C VAL A 103 2.42 26.54 15.80
N GLY A 104 3.29 25.59 16.11
CA GLY A 104 4.72 25.61 15.79
C GLY A 104 5.06 25.00 14.44
N GLY A 105 4.13 24.29 13.80
CA GLY A 105 4.25 23.78 12.44
C GLY A 105 3.80 22.32 12.29
N LYS A 106 4.48 21.59 11.41
CA LYS A 106 4.17 20.21 11.06
C LYS A 106 5.19 19.26 11.67
N THR A 107 4.72 18.23 12.35
CA THR A 107 5.57 17.12 12.84
C THR A 107 5.20 15.83 12.12
N VAL A 108 6.21 15.07 11.69
CA VAL A 108 6.06 13.73 11.10
C VAL A 108 6.87 12.75 11.93
N SER A 109 6.22 11.71 12.45
CA SER A 109 6.88 10.55 13.05
C SER A 109 6.79 9.38 12.09
N ILE A 110 7.90 8.69 11.85
CA ILE A 110 7.97 7.50 11.00
C ILE A 110 8.57 6.37 11.83
N GLU A 111 7.81 5.30 12.00
CA GLU A 111 8.25 4.06 12.65
C GLU A 111 8.34 2.95 11.60
N ARG A 112 9.45 2.20 11.60
CA ARG A 112 9.73 1.17 10.60
C ARG A 112 10.07 -0.14 11.28
N ASP A 113 9.30 -1.16 10.95
CA ASP A 113 9.56 -2.58 11.14
C ASP A 113 10.10 -3.07 9.79
N THR A 114 11.39 -3.40 9.74
CA THR A 114 12.12 -3.69 8.49
C THR A 114 12.34 -5.17 8.23
N ASP A 115 12.08 -6.02 9.22
CA ASP A 115 12.23 -7.48 9.13
C ASP A 115 10.92 -8.27 9.35
N GLY A 116 9.84 -7.57 9.74
CA GLY A 116 8.49 -8.11 9.86
C GLY A 116 8.23 -8.86 11.15
N ASP A 117 9.06 -8.69 12.18
CA ASP A 117 8.89 -9.34 13.49
C ASP A 117 7.76 -8.73 14.34
N GLY A 118 7.21 -7.60 13.90
CA GLY A 118 6.11 -6.87 14.52
C GLY A 118 6.56 -5.76 15.47
N LEU A 119 7.87 -5.60 15.72
CA LEU A 119 8.50 -4.54 16.49
C LEU A 119 9.08 -3.47 15.54
N PHE A 120 9.30 -2.27 16.05
CA PHE A 120 9.93 -1.21 15.27
C PHE A 120 11.44 -1.21 15.47
N ASP A 121 12.17 -1.28 14.37
CA ASP A 121 13.63 -1.18 14.31
C ASP A 121 14.11 0.26 14.33
N GLN A 122 13.30 1.16 13.75
CA GLN A 122 13.65 2.56 13.58
C GLN A 122 12.47 3.47 13.90
N THR A 123 12.78 4.57 14.60
CA THR A 123 11.91 5.72 14.74
C THR A 123 12.63 6.96 14.22
N GLU A 124 11.95 7.74 13.39
CA GLU A 124 12.43 8.99 12.82
C GLU A 124 11.39 10.09 13.07
N THR A 125 11.82 11.27 13.51
CA THR A 125 10.94 12.42 13.68
C THR A 125 11.46 13.60 12.87
N GLN A 126 10.59 14.18 12.05
CA GLN A 126 10.87 15.35 11.24
C GLN A 126 9.94 16.49 11.67
N VAL A 127 10.52 17.65 11.96
CA VAL A 127 9.77 18.86 12.31
C VAL A 127 10.02 19.91 11.25
N THR A 128 8.94 20.45 10.69
CA THR A 128 8.97 21.63 9.82
C THR A 128 8.33 22.78 10.58
N SER A 129 9.17 23.68 11.07
CA SER A 129 8.71 24.88 11.79
C SER A 129 8.06 25.87 10.82
N ASP A 130 6.92 26.43 11.22
CA ASP A 130 6.38 27.63 10.62
C ASP A 130 6.69 28.81 11.56
N PRO A 131 7.75 29.62 11.30
CA PRO A 131 8.12 30.71 12.19
C PRO A 131 7.10 31.87 12.21
N GLY A 132 6.04 31.81 11.40
CA GLY A 132 5.06 32.87 11.25
C GLY A 132 5.59 34.07 10.44
N PRO A 133 4.73 35.06 10.15
CA PRO A 133 5.09 36.30 9.46
C PRO A 133 5.90 37.28 10.31
#